data_AF-A0A0L0W841-F1
#
_entry.id   AF-A0A0L0W841-F1
#
_cell.length_a   1.000
_cell.length_b   1.000
_cell.length_c   1.000
_cell.angle_alpha   90.00
_cell.angle_beta   90.00
_cell.angle_gamma   90.00
#
_symmetry.space_group_name_H-M   'P 1'
#
loop_
_entity.id
_entity.type
_entity.pdbx_description
1 polymer ?
#
loop_
_entity_poly.entity_id
_entity_poly.type
_entity_poly.pdbx_seq_one_letter_code
_entity_poly.pdbx_strand_id
1 'polypeptide(L)'
;MKKILVSILSCMLIIGLSACSNGDSKNAIEQGKTQMNNREYEKAASSFQLALNKDENNKEAKELLDNVDKYINAKKSLDKNDFEKAKRLVEGISDKYGDSSMKEDVNKLKNDIKNAENITNKMNQNIGNLKDMIGDEKFQEAKSIIKEFKGKKLNDKQKAKVKEITEKVENGVIKITMDKKGAEDILKKLEEIKSMGN
;
A
#
# COMPACT_ATOMS: atom_id res chain seq x y z
N MET A 1 29.48 -32.48 -38.83
CA MET A 1 30.76 -31.87 -38.42
C MET A 1 30.51 -30.47 -37.90
N LYS A 2 31.24 -30.09 -36.83
CA LYS A 2 31.27 -28.81 -36.08
C LYS A 2 30.16 -28.69 -35.01
N LYS A 3 30.40 -29.25 -33.81
CA LYS A 3 31.05 -28.65 -32.59
C LYS A 3 30.02 -27.87 -31.75
N ILE A 4 29.38 -28.50 -30.75
CA ILE A 4 29.71 -28.45 -29.31
C ILE A 4 30.02 -27.03 -28.82
N LEU A 5 29.17 -26.51 -27.92
CA LEU A 5 29.60 -25.97 -26.63
C LEU A 5 28.40 -25.89 -25.67
N VAL A 6 28.28 -26.97 -24.89
CA VAL A 6 27.68 -27.01 -23.56
C VAL A 6 28.39 -25.94 -22.72
N SER A 7 27.63 -25.03 -22.10
CA SER A 7 28.15 -24.21 -21.01
C SER A 7 27.28 -24.42 -19.77
N ILE A 8 27.96 -24.97 -18.78
CA ILE A 8 27.49 -25.51 -17.51
C ILE A 8 27.04 -24.34 -16.63
N LEU A 9 25.77 -24.33 -16.21
CA LEU A 9 25.34 -23.61 -15.01
C LEU A 9 24.77 -24.61 -14.00
N SER A 10 25.63 -25.55 -13.63
CA SER A 10 25.44 -26.43 -12.47
C SER A 10 26.15 -25.79 -11.29
N CYS A 11 25.52 -24.78 -10.67
CA CYS A 11 25.83 -24.43 -9.29
C CYS A 11 25.21 -25.50 -8.38
N MET A 12 25.81 -26.69 -8.37
CA MET A 12 25.64 -27.63 -7.27
C MET A 12 26.26 -26.98 -6.03
N LEU A 13 25.41 -26.39 -5.20
CA LEU A 13 25.70 -26.16 -3.80
C LEU A 13 25.89 -27.53 -3.15
N ILE A 14 27.13 -28.00 -3.12
CA ILE A 14 27.56 -29.10 -2.25
C ILE A 14 27.52 -28.52 -0.83
N ILE A 15 26.41 -28.74 -0.13
CA ILE A 15 26.36 -28.55 1.32
C ILE A 15 26.97 -29.82 1.90
N GLY A 16 28.23 -29.73 2.31
CA GLY A 16 28.87 -30.77 3.11
C GLY A 16 28.09 -30.96 4.41
N LEU A 17 27.53 -32.16 4.58
CA LEU A 17 27.11 -32.66 5.90
C LEU A 17 28.38 -32.94 6.71
N SER A 18 28.88 -31.94 7.42
CA SER A 18 29.78 -32.16 8.55
C SER A 18 29.01 -31.91 9.84
N ALA A 19 28.65 -33.00 10.52
CA ALA A 19 28.08 -32.98 11.85
C ALA A 19 29.08 -32.39 12.87
N CYS A 20 29.05 -31.07 13.02
CA CYS A 20 29.55 -30.33 14.16
C CYS A 20 28.41 -29.43 14.64
N SER A 21 27.65 -29.85 15.65
CA SER A 21 26.33 -29.33 16.00
C SER A 21 26.25 -27.81 16.24
N ASN A 22 27.37 -27.15 16.57
CA ASN A 22 27.39 -25.73 16.95
C ASN A 22 27.96 -24.80 15.86
N GLY A 23 28.69 -25.34 14.87
CA GLY A 23 29.24 -24.54 13.77
C GLY A 23 28.18 -24.17 12.72
N ASP A 24 27.28 -25.11 12.42
CA ASP A 24 26.25 -24.96 11.39
C ASP A 24 25.22 -23.87 11.73
N SER A 25 24.74 -23.82 12.99
CA SER A 25 23.79 -22.78 13.42
C SER A 25 24.38 -21.38 13.31
N LYS A 26 25.64 -21.21 13.76
CA LYS A 26 26.33 -19.92 13.69
C LYS A 26 26.52 -19.46 12.24
N ASN A 27 26.91 -20.37 11.35
CA ASN A 27 27.07 -20.04 9.92
C ASN A 27 25.74 -19.60 9.29
N ALA A 28 24.63 -20.26 9.62
CA ALA A 28 23.31 -19.88 9.14
C ALA A 28 22.86 -18.50 9.68
N ILE A 29 23.18 -18.17 10.93
CA ILE A 29 22.94 -16.83 11.51
C ILE A 29 23.71 -15.75 10.74
N GLU A 30 25.02 -15.95 10.49
CA GLU A 30 25.84 -14.96 9.77
C GLU A 30 25.39 -14.79 8.30
N GLN A 31 24.93 -15.88 7.66
CA GLN A 31 24.31 -15.80 6.34
C GLN A 31 23.01 -14.99 6.38
N GLY A 32 22.16 -15.21 7.38
CA GLY A 32 20.93 -14.45 7.57
C GLY A 32 21.19 -12.96 7.81
N LYS A 33 22.19 -12.61 8.62
CA LYS A 33 22.62 -11.21 8.82
C LYS A 33 23.11 -10.58 7.53
N THR A 34 23.89 -11.29 6.72
CA THR A 34 24.35 -10.81 5.41
C THR A 34 23.18 -10.53 4.47
N GLN A 35 22.22 -11.44 4.40
CA GLN A 35 21.00 -11.27 3.58
C GLN A 35 20.14 -10.10 4.08
N MET A 36 20.00 -9.96 5.41
CA MET A 36 19.29 -8.84 6.02
C MET A 36 19.96 -7.50 5.69
N ASN A 37 21.30 -7.44 5.72
CA ASN A 37 22.08 -6.28 5.30
C ASN A 37 21.89 -5.93 3.83
N ASN A 38 21.72 -6.95 2.99
CA ASN A 38 21.39 -6.80 1.57
C ASN A 38 19.89 -6.56 1.31
N ARG A 39 19.08 -6.38 2.37
CA ARG A 39 17.62 -6.16 2.30
C ARG A 39 16.84 -7.35 1.70
N GLU A 40 17.43 -8.53 1.74
CA GLU A 40 16.85 -9.80 1.27
C GLU A 40 16.10 -10.50 2.43
N TYR A 41 15.10 -9.83 2.99
CA TYR A 41 14.45 -10.25 4.25
C TYR A 41 13.85 -11.66 4.22
N GLU A 42 13.22 -12.07 3.12
CA GLU A 42 12.67 -13.43 3.00
C GLU A 42 13.77 -14.51 3.01
N LYS A 43 14.93 -14.21 2.41
CA LYS A 43 16.09 -15.11 2.47
C LYS A 43 16.68 -15.12 3.88
N ALA A 44 16.80 -13.95 4.52
CA ALA A 44 17.27 -13.83 5.89
C ALA A 44 16.43 -14.67 6.87
N ALA A 45 15.10 -14.58 6.77
CA ALA A 45 14.17 -15.41 7.55
C ALA A 45 14.43 -16.91 7.34
N SER A 46 14.64 -17.33 6.08
CA SER A 46 14.94 -18.73 5.74
C SER A 46 16.26 -19.20 6.37
N SER A 47 17.30 -18.35 6.38
CA SER A 47 18.58 -18.65 7.02
C SER A 47 18.49 -18.71 8.54
N PHE A 48 17.72 -17.81 9.18
CA PHE A 48 17.49 -17.88 10.62
C PHE A 48 16.66 -19.11 11.01
N GLN A 49 15.67 -19.49 10.20
CA GLN A 49 14.94 -20.75 10.39
C GLN A 49 15.87 -21.96 10.24
N LEU A 50 16.82 -21.93 9.30
CA LEU A 50 17.83 -22.98 9.18
C LEU A 50 18.71 -23.05 10.43
N ALA A 51 19.11 -21.92 11.01
CA ALA A 51 19.84 -21.90 12.28
C ALA A 51 19.04 -22.58 13.41
N LEU A 52 17.74 -22.27 13.53
CA LEU A 52 16.85 -22.90 14.52
C LEU A 52 16.62 -24.40 14.28
N ASN A 53 16.65 -24.85 13.04
CA ASN A 53 16.60 -26.28 12.74
C ASN A 53 17.87 -27.02 13.19
N LYS A 54 18.98 -26.31 13.38
CA LYS A 54 20.27 -26.85 13.87
C LYS A 54 20.42 -26.71 15.39
N ASP A 55 19.95 -25.60 15.94
CA ASP A 55 19.90 -25.30 17.36
C ASP A 55 18.58 -24.59 17.69
N GLU A 56 17.57 -25.37 18.07
CA GLU A 56 16.22 -24.87 18.35
C GLU A 56 16.16 -23.90 19.54
N ASN A 57 17.20 -23.87 20.38
CA ASN A 57 17.27 -23.04 21.58
C ASN A 57 18.13 -21.79 21.38
N ASN A 58 18.63 -21.58 20.16
CA ASN A 58 19.43 -20.42 19.82
C ASN A 58 18.62 -19.11 19.95
N LYS A 59 18.90 -18.35 21.01
CA LYS A 59 18.17 -17.10 21.31
C LYS A 59 18.35 -16.03 20.24
N GLU A 60 19.56 -15.90 19.69
CA GLU A 60 19.87 -14.91 18.67
C GLU A 60 19.09 -15.19 17.38
N ALA A 61 19.07 -16.43 16.91
CA ALA A 61 18.29 -16.82 15.74
C ALA A 61 16.78 -16.60 15.93
N LYS A 62 16.24 -16.86 17.13
CA LYS A 62 14.82 -16.57 17.46
C LYS A 62 14.52 -15.08 17.37
N GLU A 63 15.34 -14.24 18.00
CA GLU A 63 15.15 -12.79 18.01
C GLU A 63 15.25 -12.20 16.59
N LEU A 64 16.24 -12.63 15.81
CA LEU A 64 16.43 -12.15 14.44
C LEU A 64 15.30 -12.60 13.51
N LEU A 65 14.87 -13.87 13.59
CA LEU A 65 13.74 -14.37 12.82
C LEU A 65 12.46 -13.59 13.12
N ASP A 66 12.14 -13.40 14.40
CA ASP A 66 10.96 -12.67 14.84
C ASP A 66 10.94 -11.22 14.34
N ASN A 67 12.08 -10.52 14.41
CA ASN A 67 12.20 -9.15 13.87
C ASN A 67 11.95 -9.12 12.35
N VAL A 68 12.56 -10.04 11.59
CA VAL A 68 12.42 -10.10 10.13
C VAL A 68 10.99 -10.48 9.73
N ASP A 69 10.37 -11.44 10.41
CA ASP A 69 8.99 -11.85 10.16
C ASP A 69 8.01 -10.72 10.46
N LYS A 70 8.19 -9.98 11.56
CA LYS A 70 7.39 -8.78 11.85
C LYS A 70 7.51 -7.74 10.75
N TYR A 71 8.72 -7.48 10.26
CA TYR A 71 8.94 -6.55 9.16
C TYR A 71 8.22 -6.97 7.87
N ILE A 72 8.39 -8.23 7.45
CA ILE A 72 7.74 -8.79 6.26
C ILE A 72 6.20 -8.71 6.41
N ASN A 73 5.68 -9.10 7.57
CA ASN A 73 4.25 -9.10 7.83
C ASN A 73 3.66 -7.70 7.97
N ALA A 74 4.44 -6.72 8.47
CA ALA A 74 4.04 -5.32 8.50
C ALA A 74 3.88 -4.76 7.08
N LYS A 75 4.82 -5.05 6.17
CA LYS A 75 4.70 -4.69 4.74
C LYS A 75 3.45 -5.31 4.09
N LYS A 76 3.23 -6.61 4.29
CA LYS A 76 2.03 -7.30 3.79
C LYS A 76 0.74 -6.71 4.36
N SER A 77 0.75 -6.26 5.61
CA SER A 77 -0.41 -5.63 6.26
C SER A 77 -0.66 -4.23 5.70
N LEU A 78 0.40 -3.44 5.47
CA LEU A 78 0.34 -2.15 4.79
C LEU A 78 -0.24 -2.28 3.38
N ASP A 79 0.21 -3.27 2.59
CA ASP A 79 -0.30 -3.52 1.24
C ASP A 79 -1.80 -3.86 1.22
N LYS A 80 -2.29 -4.48 2.30
CA LYS A 80 -3.70 -4.80 2.53
C LYS A 80 -4.49 -3.65 3.17
N ASN A 81 -3.86 -2.50 3.43
CA ASN A 81 -4.42 -1.37 4.18
C ASN A 81 -4.89 -1.74 5.61
N ASP A 82 -4.31 -2.79 6.21
CA ASP A 82 -4.51 -3.13 7.62
C ASP A 82 -3.49 -2.35 8.46
N PHE A 83 -3.74 -1.04 8.61
CA PHE A 83 -2.81 -0.11 9.26
C PHE A 83 -2.61 -0.43 10.73
N GLU A 84 -3.66 -0.85 11.42
CA GLU A 84 -3.62 -1.27 12.82
C GLU A 84 -2.67 -2.45 13.02
N LYS A 85 -2.79 -3.50 12.19
CA LYS A 85 -1.87 -4.63 12.25
C LYS A 85 -0.46 -4.24 11.82
N ALA A 86 -0.31 -3.43 10.78
CA ALA A 86 1.00 -2.98 10.32
C ALA A 86 1.77 -2.20 11.40
N LYS A 87 1.09 -1.29 12.11
CA LYS A 87 1.63 -0.53 13.25
C LYS A 87 2.09 -1.45 14.37
N ARG A 88 1.18 -2.31 14.86
CA ARG A 88 1.52 -3.25 15.95
C ARG A 88 2.73 -4.12 15.61
N LEU A 89 2.81 -4.61 14.37
CA LEU A 89 3.94 -5.42 13.92
C LEU A 89 5.24 -4.62 13.89
N VAL A 90 5.24 -3.41 13.30
CA VAL A 90 6.47 -2.59 13.17
C VAL A 90 6.94 -1.99 14.50
N GLU A 91 6.03 -1.78 15.46
CA GLU A 91 6.35 -1.35 16.83
C GLU A 91 6.91 -2.50 17.68
N GLY A 92 6.49 -3.73 17.42
CA GLY A 92 6.99 -4.92 18.10
C GLY A 92 8.36 -5.39 17.62
N ILE A 93 8.94 -4.74 16.60
CA ILE A 93 10.29 -5.01 16.12
C ILE A 93 11.29 -4.41 17.12
N SER A 94 12.16 -5.27 17.69
CA SER A 94 13.15 -4.85 18.69
C SER A 94 14.33 -4.13 18.04
N ASP A 95 14.97 -3.20 18.76
CA ASP A 95 16.15 -2.47 18.25
C ASP A 95 17.45 -3.29 18.09
N LYS A 96 17.36 -4.61 18.30
CA LYS A 96 18.48 -5.55 18.23
C LYS A 96 18.57 -6.18 16.84
N TYR A 97 19.00 -5.39 15.87
CA TYR A 97 19.13 -5.81 14.47
C TYR A 97 20.53 -6.31 14.09
N GLY A 98 21.53 -6.13 14.95
CA GLY A 98 22.91 -6.07 14.46
C GLY A 98 23.13 -4.78 13.67
N ASP A 99 23.44 -4.89 12.38
CA ASP A 99 23.86 -3.77 11.52
C ASP A 99 22.74 -2.75 11.19
N SER A 100 23.12 -1.60 10.61
CA SER A 100 22.28 -0.39 10.51
C SER A 100 21.12 -0.42 9.51
N SER A 101 21.19 -1.25 8.46
CA SER A 101 20.27 -1.21 7.31
C SER A 101 18.81 -1.50 7.66
N MET A 102 18.56 -2.47 8.55
CA MET A 102 17.19 -2.82 8.95
C MET A 102 16.53 -1.72 9.76
N LYS A 103 17.29 -0.97 10.56
CA LYS A 103 16.78 0.18 11.31
C LYS A 103 16.24 1.26 10.37
N GLU A 104 16.97 1.55 9.29
CA GLU A 104 16.52 2.51 8.28
C GLU A 104 15.20 2.07 7.64
N ASP A 105 15.10 0.79 7.28
CA ASP A 105 13.91 0.25 6.62
C ASP A 105 12.70 0.13 7.54
N VAL A 106 12.90 -0.18 8.81
CA VAL A 106 11.85 -0.15 9.83
C VAL A 106 11.35 1.28 10.02
N ASN A 107 12.24 2.28 10.09
CA ASN A 107 11.86 3.69 10.23
C ASN A 107 11.11 4.20 8.99
N LYS A 108 11.59 3.82 7.80
CA LYS A 108 10.90 4.13 6.56
C LYS A 108 9.50 3.51 6.54
N LEU A 109 9.37 2.24 6.92
CA LEU A 109 8.09 1.54 6.98
C LEU A 109 7.12 2.20 7.97
N LYS A 110 7.59 2.65 9.15
CA LYS A 110 6.78 3.42 10.11
C LYS A 110 6.19 4.69 9.46
N ASN A 111 7.01 5.42 8.71
CA ASN A 111 6.56 6.62 8.00
C ASN A 111 5.59 6.30 6.86
N ASP A 112 5.86 5.24 6.09
CA ASP A 112 5.00 4.80 4.99
C ASP A 112 3.61 4.39 5.51
N ILE A 113 3.54 3.68 6.65
CA ILE A 113 2.28 3.32 7.32
C ILE A 113 1.50 4.57 7.72
N LYS A 114 2.15 5.51 8.42
CA LYS A 114 1.52 6.76 8.87
C LYS A 114 0.98 7.58 7.69
N ASN A 115 1.77 7.69 6.63
CA ASN A 115 1.39 8.44 5.43
C ASN A 115 0.21 7.79 4.70
N ALA A 116 0.24 6.46 4.53
CA ALA A 116 -0.83 5.72 3.87
C ALA A 116 -2.15 5.80 4.65
N GLU A 117 -2.10 5.71 5.98
CA GLU A 117 -3.26 5.89 6.84
C GLU A 117 -3.85 7.30 6.74
N ASN A 118 -3.00 8.34 6.83
CA ASN A 118 -3.45 9.74 6.69
C ASN A 118 -4.12 10.01 5.35
N ILE A 119 -3.54 9.50 4.25
CA ILE A 119 -4.13 9.61 2.92
C ILE A 119 -5.48 8.90 2.90
N THR A 120 -5.57 7.69 3.43
CA THR A 120 -6.82 6.91 3.46
C THR A 120 -7.91 7.64 4.24
N ASN A 121 -7.59 8.20 5.41
CA ASN A 121 -8.52 8.96 6.23
C ASN A 121 -8.99 10.23 5.51
N LYS A 122 -8.08 10.98 4.88
CA LYS A 122 -8.44 12.15 4.06
C LYS A 122 -9.38 11.77 2.91
N MET A 123 -9.11 10.66 2.21
CA MET A 123 -9.99 10.19 1.13
C MET A 123 -11.37 9.79 1.64
N ASN A 124 -11.46 9.16 2.81
CA ASN A 124 -12.74 8.82 3.42
C ASN A 124 -13.53 10.06 3.84
N GLN A 125 -12.86 11.08 4.39
CA GLN A 125 -13.47 12.36 4.71
C GLN A 125 -13.99 13.07 3.46
N ASN A 126 -13.18 13.14 2.39
CA ASN A 126 -13.61 13.72 1.12
C ASN A 126 -14.81 12.99 0.51
N ILE A 127 -14.87 11.65 0.63
CA ILE A 127 -16.04 10.85 0.21
C ILE A 127 -17.28 11.24 1.03
N GLY A 128 -17.13 11.49 2.35
CA GLY A 128 -18.20 11.99 3.20
C GLY A 128 -18.70 13.36 2.73
N ASN A 129 -17.80 14.33 2.60
CA ASN A 129 -18.12 15.67 2.15
C ASN A 129 -18.82 15.69 0.78
N LEU A 130 -18.39 14.83 -0.15
CA LEU A 130 -19.01 14.70 -1.47
C LEU A 130 -20.46 14.18 -1.39
N LYS A 131 -20.77 13.29 -0.44
CA LYS A 131 -22.14 12.83 -0.22
C LYS A 131 -23.02 13.94 0.31
N ASP A 132 -22.51 14.73 1.24
CA ASP A 132 -23.24 15.87 1.80
C ASP A 132 -23.50 16.93 0.72
N MET A 133 -22.50 17.25 -0.10
CA MET A 133 -22.65 18.16 -1.25
C MET A 133 -23.67 17.67 -2.29
N ILE A 134 -23.75 16.36 -2.53
CA ILE A 134 -24.79 15.79 -3.39
C ILE A 134 -26.18 16.00 -2.77
N GLY A 135 -26.32 15.80 -1.46
CA GLY A 135 -27.57 16.04 -0.73
C GLY A 135 -28.02 17.51 -0.77
N ASP A 136 -27.06 18.43 -0.71
CA ASP A 136 -27.26 19.88 -0.81
C ASP A 136 -27.40 20.39 -2.27
N GLU A 137 -27.40 19.50 -3.26
CA GLU A 137 -27.40 19.83 -4.70
C GLU A 137 -26.22 20.71 -5.17
N LYS A 138 -25.12 20.77 -4.39
CA LYS A 138 -23.89 21.53 -4.68
C LYS A 138 -22.97 20.80 -5.67
N PHE A 139 -23.52 20.37 -6.81
CA PHE A 139 -22.82 19.50 -7.75
C PHE A 139 -21.59 20.15 -8.42
N GLN A 140 -21.60 21.48 -8.61
CA GLN A 140 -20.45 22.19 -9.19
C GLN A 140 -19.26 22.23 -8.22
N GLU A 141 -19.51 22.43 -6.93
CA GLU A 141 -18.48 22.39 -5.90
C GLU A 141 -17.91 20.97 -5.74
N ALA A 142 -18.79 19.96 -5.79
CA ALA A 142 -18.43 18.55 -5.72
C ALA A 142 -17.45 18.14 -6.84
N LYS A 143 -17.59 18.68 -8.07
CA LYS A 143 -16.64 18.45 -9.16
C LYS A 143 -15.20 18.86 -8.83
N SER A 144 -15.01 19.89 -8.00
CA SER A 144 -13.68 20.32 -7.58
C SER A 144 -13.03 19.28 -6.66
N ILE A 145 -13.77 18.77 -5.68
CA ILE A 145 -13.27 17.77 -4.72
C ILE A 145 -12.99 16.43 -5.40
N ILE A 146 -13.77 16.03 -6.41
CA ILE A 146 -13.53 14.79 -7.18
C ILE A 146 -12.10 14.77 -7.77
N LYS A 147 -11.55 15.94 -8.14
CA LYS A 147 -10.18 16.03 -8.68
C LYS A 147 -9.10 15.62 -7.67
N GLU A 148 -9.36 15.74 -6.37
CA GLU A 148 -8.40 15.34 -5.32
C GLU A 148 -8.14 13.82 -5.29
N PHE A 149 -9.05 13.01 -5.84
CA PHE A 149 -8.88 11.56 -5.94
C PHE A 149 -7.95 11.14 -7.09
N LYS A 150 -7.66 12.04 -8.03
CA LYS A 150 -6.82 11.73 -9.20
C LYS A 150 -5.39 11.41 -8.76
N GLY A 151 -4.89 10.25 -9.18
CA GLY A 151 -3.52 9.79 -8.86
C GLY A 151 -3.33 9.33 -7.41
N LYS A 152 -4.39 9.24 -6.61
CA LYS A 152 -4.32 8.68 -5.25
C LYS A 152 -4.52 7.17 -5.29
N LYS A 153 -3.76 6.46 -4.45
CA LYS A 153 -3.96 5.02 -4.24
C LYS A 153 -5.24 4.84 -3.42
N LEU A 154 -6.32 4.42 -4.09
CA LEU A 154 -7.59 4.10 -3.46
C LEU A 154 -7.72 2.59 -3.29
N ASN A 155 -8.33 2.16 -2.18
CA ASN A 155 -8.78 0.78 -2.05
C ASN A 155 -10.07 0.55 -2.87
N ASP A 156 -10.46 -0.70 -3.07
CA ASP A 156 -11.56 -1.03 -3.98
C ASP A 156 -12.91 -0.47 -3.51
N LYS A 157 -13.14 -0.41 -2.18
CA LYS A 157 -14.33 0.23 -1.61
C LYS A 157 -14.35 1.73 -1.90
N GLN A 158 -13.21 2.41 -1.80
CA GLN A 158 -13.09 3.83 -2.13
C GLN A 158 -13.28 4.08 -3.62
N LYS A 159 -12.65 3.27 -4.49
CA LYS A 159 -12.84 3.37 -5.95
C LYS A 159 -14.31 3.25 -6.34
N ALA A 160 -15.01 2.24 -5.82
CA ALA A 160 -16.43 2.03 -6.10
C ALA A 160 -17.28 3.24 -5.67
N LYS A 161 -17.06 3.74 -4.45
CA LYS A 161 -17.77 4.93 -3.93
C LYS A 161 -17.47 6.19 -4.75
N VAL A 162 -16.20 6.43 -5.10
CA VAL A 162 -15.81 7.61 -5.89
C VAL A 162 -16.43 7.55 -7.28
N LYS A 163 -16.48 6.37 -7.91
CA LYS A 163 -17.14 6.18 -9.20
C LYS A 163 -18.63 6.50 -9.12
N GLU A 164 -19.34 5.91 -8.17
CA GLU A 164 -20.77 6.16 -7.94
C GLU A 164 -21.05 7.66 -7.70
N ILE A 165 -20.24 8.30 -6.85
CA ILE A 165 -20.34 9.73 -6.55
C ILE A 165 -20.09 10.58 -7.81
N THR A 166 -19.09 10.22 -8.61
CA THR A 166 -18.77 10.93 -9.86
C THR A 166 -19.95 10.91 -10.82
N GLU A 167 -20.57 9.73 -11.03
CA GLU A 167 -21.75 9.59 -11.88
C GLU A 167 -22.93 10.44 -11.36
N LYS A 168 -23.18 10.44 -10.05
CA LYS A 168 -24.23 11.27 -9.42
C LYS A 168 -23.97 12.76 -9.62
N VAL A 169 -22.74 13.21 -9.42
CA VAL A 169 -22.36 14.62 -9.59
C VAL A 169 -22.50 15.05 -11.04
N GLU A 170 -22.07 14.23 -12.00
CA GLU A 170 -22.21 14.52 -13.42
C GLU A 170 -23.67 14.64 -13.84
N ASN A 171 -24.52 13.70 -13.43
CA ASN A 171 -25.96 13.74 -13.69
C ASN A 171 -26.64 14.95 -13.06
N GLY A 172 -26.27 15.31 -11.81
CA GLY A 172 -26.79 16.50 -11.14
C GLY A 172 -26.42 17.79 -11.88
N VAL A 173 -25.19 17.90 -12.38
CA VAL A 173 -24.78 19.04 -13.22
C VAL A 173 -25.57 19.10 -14.54
N ILE A 174 -25.77 17.96 -15.21
CA ILE A 174 -26.56 17.90 -16.44
C ILE A 174 -27.99 18.38 -16.19
N LYS A 175 -28.64 17.89 -15.13
CA LYS A 175 -30.01 18.27 -14.76
C LYS A 175 -30.12 19.78 -14.54
N ILE A 176 -29.26 20.38 -13.71
CA ILE A 176 -29.23 21.83 -13.48
C ILE A 176 -29.04 22.61 -14.78
N THR A 177 -28.18 22.13 -15.68
CA THR A 177 -27.91 22.79 -16.96
C THR A 177 -29.13 22.75 -17.88
N MET A 178 -29.86 21.63 -17.93
CA MET A 178 -31.08 21.48 -18.72
C MET A 178 -32.21 22.35 -18.16
N ASP A 179 -32.40 22.35 -16.85
CA ASP A 179 -33.43 23.15 -16.17
C ASP A 179 -33.19 24.65 -16.43
N LYS A 180 -31.93 25.10 -16.35
CA LYS A 180 -31.56 26.49 -16.65
C LYS A 180 -31.88 26.88 -18.09
N LYS A 181 -31.52 26.04 -19.07
CA LYS A 181 -31.81 26.30 -20.48
C LYS A 181 -33.31 26.39 -20.75
N GLY A 182 -34.10 25.49 -20.15
CA GLY A 182 -35.56 25.53 -20.27
C GLY A 182 -36.15 26.83 -19.71
N ALA A 183 -35.63 27.32 -18.57
CA ALA A 183 -36.05 28.60 -17.99
C ALA A 183 -35.69 29.80 -18.89
N GLU A 184 -34.49 29.81 -19.49
CA GLU A 184 -34.05 30.85 -20.45
C GLU A 184 -34.94 30.88 -21.70
N ASP A 185 -35.28 29.72 -22.26
CA ASP A 185 -36.18 29.61 -23.42
C ASP A 185 -37.60 30.12 -23.12
N ILE A 186 -38.10 29.91 -21.90
CA ILE A 186 -39.41 30.44 -21.45
C ILE A 186 -39.35 31.96 -21.31
N LEU A 187 -38.30 32.50 -20.68
CA LEU A 187 -38.12 33.95 -20.52
C LEU A 187 -38.09 34.67 -21.86
N LYS A 188 -37.37 34.12 -22.84
CA LYS A 188 -37.29 34.69 -24.20
C LYS A 188 -38.67 34.76 -24.87
N LYS A 189 -39.48 33.71 -24.77
CA LYS A 189 -40.86 33.71 -25.32
C LYS A 189 -41.75 34.76 -24.64
N LEU A 190 -41.59 34.97 -23.34
CA LEU A 190 -42.36 36.00 -22.61
C LEU A 190 -41.97 37.41 -23.04
N GLU A 191 -40.69 37.66 -23.32
CA GLU A 191 -40.21 38.95 -23.85
C GLU A 191 -40.74 39.21 -25.27
N GLU A 192 -40.73 38.20 -26.14
CA GLU A 192 -41.31 38.28 -27.48
C GLU A 192 -42.80 38.65 -27.42
N ILE A 193 -43.59 37.97 -26.57
CA ILE A 193 -45.02 38.27 -26.39
C ILE A 193 -45.23 39.71 -25.90
N LYS A 194 -44.43 40.18 -24.93
CA LYS A 194 -44.51 41.57 -24.42
C LYS A 194 -44.17 42.60 -25.49
N SER A 195 -43.19 42.31 -26.36
CA SER A 195 -42.78 43.20 -27.44
C SER A 195 -43.82 43.35 -28.55
N MET A 196 -44.73 42.38 -28.71
CA MET A 196 -45.82 42.39 -29.68
C MET A 196 -47.09 43.12 -29.19
N GLY A 197 -47.19 43.41 -27.89
CA GLY A 197 -48.34 44.06 -27.27
C GLY A 197 -48.23 45.58 -27.09
N ASN A 198 -47.11 46.18 -27.52
CA ASN A 198 -46.85 47.63 -27.57
C ASN A 198 -46.84 48.10 -29.02
#